data_AF-A0A9D9L727-F1
#
_entry.id   AF-A0A9D9L727-F1
#
_cell.length_a   1.000
_cell.length_b   1.000
_cell.length_c   1.000
_cell.angle_alpha   90.00
_cell.angle_beta   90.00
_cell.angle_gamma   90.00
#
_symmetry.space_group_name_H-M   'P 1'
#
loop_
_entity.id
_entity.type
_entity.pdbx_description
1 polymer ?
#
loop_
_entity_poly.entity_id
_entity_poly.type
_entity_poly.pdbx_seq_one_letter_code
_entity_poly.pdbx_strand_id
1 'polypeptide(L)'
;MKRALIMAAACIMLGSCSHNGRDNSENEAVTNEHFGSFYIGICQSYDFKYESIPVFKDNMVGISITDADGKEVFYFEPVRKLDFYGVCWEKDNYNIWVQSGDIGTVCYAYRDGEWTLDKDAVRPGYIISKYD
;
A
#
# COMPACT_ATOMS: atom_id res chain seq x y z
N MET A 1 2.85 -35.51 23.02
CA MET A 1 2.84 -34.05 22.79
C MET A 1 1.69 -33.76 21.80
N LYS A 2 0.68 -33.01 22.25
CA LYS A 2 -0.57 -32.61 21.54
C LYS A 2 -0.20 -31.49 20.52
N ARG A 3 -0.78 -31.26 19.33
CA ARG A 3 -1.99 -31.71 18.57
C ARG A 3 -1.79 -31.30 17.09
N ALA A 4 -2.49 -31.97 16.18
CA ALA A 4 -2.62 -31.65 14.74
C ALA A 4 -3.77 -30.64 14.46
N LEU A 5 -3.73 -29.94 13.32
CA LEU A 5 -4.86 -29.47 12.49
C LEU A 5 -4.27 -28.81 11.21
N ILE A 6 -4.29 -29.41 10.02
CA ILE A 6 -5.35 -29.38 8.98
C ILE A 6 -6.11 -28.03 8.93
N MET A 7 -5.85 -27.24 7.89
CA MET A 7 -6.80 -26.24 7.41
C MET A 7 -7.11 -26.51 5.94
N ALA A 8 -8.33 -26.98 5.72
CA ALA A 8 -9.04 -26.87 4.47
C ALA A 8 -9.85 -25.56 4.53
N ALA A 9 -9.92 -24.81 3.43
CA ALA A 9 -10.92 -23.77 3.28
C ALA A 9 -11.54 -23.89 1.89
N ALA A 10 -12.85 -24.13 1.91
CA ALA A 10 -13.67 -24.50 0.80
C ALA A 10 -14.00 -23.27 -0.07
N CYS A 11 -14.01 -23.51 -1.38
CA CYS A 11 -14.64 -22.68 -2.38
C CYS A 11 -16.17 -22.73 -2.17
N ILE A 12 -16.80 -21.60 -1.86
CA ILE A 12 -18.25 -21.41 -2.03
C ILE A 12 -18.44 -20.06 -2.70
N MET A 13 -18.68 -20.11 -4.01
CA MET A 13 -19.33 -19.06 -4.77
C MET A 13 -20.76 -18.90 -4.26
N LEU A 14 -21.26 -17.67 -4.13
CA LEU A 14 -22.62 -17.23 -4.51
C LEU A 14 -22.87 -15.77 -4.06
N GLY A 15 -23.34 -14.95 -5.00
CA GLY A 15 -24.46 -14.04 -4.71
C GLY A 15 -24.14 -12.56 -4.46
N SER A 16 -24.57 -11.73 -5.41
CA SER A 16 -24.50 -10.27 -5.47
C SER A 16 -25.31 -9.50 -4.40
N CYS A 17 -24.80 -8.31 -4.06
CA CYS A 17 -25.46 -7.04 -3.70
C CYS A 17 -26.61 -7.01 -2.64
N SER A 18 -26.44 -6.23 -1.55
CA SER A 18 -27.15 -4.94 -1.33
C SER A 18 -27.03 -4.39 0.12
N HIS A 19 -26.76 -3.07 0.19
CA HIS A 19 -27.08 -2.01 1.17
C HIS A 19 -27.36 -2.25 2.68
N ASN A 20 -26.74 -1.33 3.44
CA ASN A 20 -27.15 -0.66 4.68
C ASN A 20 -27.21 -1.46 5.99
N GLY A 21 -26.34 -1.05 6.91
CA GLY A 21 -26.54 -1.25 8.35
C GLY A 21 -25.21 -1.24 9.10
N ARG A 22 -25.05 -0.29 10.03
CA ARG A 22 -24.01 -0.32 11.06
C ARG A 22 -23.98 -1.71 11.72
N ASP A 23 -22.82 -2.36 11.76
CA ASP A 23 -22.49 -3.21 12.88
C ASP A 23 -20.97 -3.35 13.07
N ASN A 24 -20.57 -3.50 14.33
CA ASN A 24 -19.21 -3.80 14.75
C ASN A 24 -18.86 -5.25 14.34
N SER A 25 -17.89 -5.44 13.46
CA SER A 25 -17.27 -6.77 13.27
C SER A 25 -15.87 -6.59 12.68
N GLU A 26 -14.86 -7.03 13.42
CA GLU A 26 -13.97 -8.13 13.00
C GLU A 26 -12.96 -7.72 11.95
N ASN A 27 -11.67 -7.83 12.33
CA ASN A 27 -10.49 -7.83 11.45
C ASN A 27 -10.85 -8.11 9.99
N GLU A 28 -11.03 -7.05 9.20
CA GLU A 28 -10.92 -7.16 7.75
C GLU A 28 -9.48 -7.58 7.50
N ALA A 29 -9.29 -8.87 7.19
CA ALA A 29 -8.05 -9.32 6.58
C ALA A 29 -7.88 -8.46 5.33
N VAL A 30 -6.91 -7.53 5.36
CA VAL A 30 -6.54 -6.67 4.24
C VAL A 30 -6.26 -7.59 3.07
N THR A 31 -7.24 -7.70 2.17
CA THR A 31 -7.11 -8.52 0.97
C THR A 31 -6.06 -7.86 0.09
N ASN A 32 -5.17 -8.68 -0.45
CA ASN A 32 -3.94 -8.37 -1.17
C ASN A 32 -4.15 -7.62 -2.53
N GLU A 33 -5.13 -6.72 -2.62
CA GLU A 33 -5.69 -6.21 -3.89
C GLU A 33 -5.22 -4.80 -4.28
N HIS A 34 -4.32 -4.17 -3.52
CA HIS A 34 -3.85 -2.80 -3.84
C HIS A 34 -2.59 -2.75 -4.71
N PHE A 35 -2.25 -3.84 -5.41
CA PHE A 35 -1.24 -3.77 -6.47
C PHE A 35 -1.85 -3.19 -7.73
N GLY A 36 -1.11 -2.30 -8.38
CA GLY A 36 -1.50 -1.78 -9.68
C GLY A 36 -2.40 -0.54 -9.64
N SER A 37 -2.69 0.03 -8.47
CA SER A 37 -3.37 1.33 -8.37
C SER A 37 -2.89 2.11 -7.15
N PHE A 38 -2.95 3.43 -7.23
CA PHE A 38 -2.61 4.31 -6.11
C PHE A 38 -3.74 4.31 -5.07
N TYR A 39 -3.36 4.11 -3.81
CA TYR A 39 -4.30 4.06 -2.69
C TYR A 39 -3.97 5.12 -1.64
N ILE A 40 -5.02 5.78 -1.12
CA ILE A 40 -4.92 6.75 -0.03
C ILE A 40 -5.30 6.04 1.26
N GLY A 41 -4.31 5.46 1.93
CA GLY A 41 -4.47 4.74 3.17
C GLY A 41 -3.28 3.83 3.43
N ILE A 42 -3.45 2.91 4.38
CA ILE A 42 -2.44 1.92 4.72
C ILE A 42 -2.33 0.91 3.57
N CYS A 43 -1.10 0.62 3.13
CA CYS A 43 -0.85 -0.32 2.03
C CYS A 43 0.38 -1.18 2.33
N GLN A 44 0.33 -2.47 2.01
CA GLN A 44 1.34 -3.46 2.38
C GLN A 44 2.22 -3.85 1.18
N SER A 45 3.49 -4.19 1.45
CA SER A 45 4.36 -4.81 0.45
C SER A 45 3.87 -6.20 0.06
N TYR A 46 4.34 -6.70 -1.10
CA TYR A 46 3.93 -7.99 -1.68
C TYR A 46 4.06 -9.21 -0.77
N ASP A 47 4.92 -9.14 0.24
CA ASP A 47 5.22 -10.18 1.21
C ASP A 47 4.84 -9.81 2.66
N PHE A 48 4.13 -8.70 2.85
CA PHE A 48 3.73 -8.17 4.17
C PHE A 48 4.89 -7.80 5.09
N LYS A 49 6.11 -7.66 4.55
CA LYS A 49 7.28 -7.24 5.32
C LYS A 49 7.20 -5.78 5.76
N TYR A 50 6.63 -4.94 4.90
CA TYR A 50 6.52 -3.51 5.12
C TYR A 50 5.09 -3.00 4.92
N GLU A 51 4.77 -1.95 5.65
CA GLU A 51 3.51 -1.22 5.52
C GLU A 51 3.80 0.26 5.31
N SER A 52 3.14 0.89 4.35
CA SER A 52 3.19 2.33 4.12
C SER A 52 1.96 3.00 4.74
N ILE A 53 2.19 4.00 5.57
CA ILE A 53 1.18 4.75 6.32
C ILE A 53 1.28 6.23 5.94
N PRO A 54 0.27 6.81 5.27
CA PRO A 54 0.21 8.24 5.04
C PRO A 54 0.01 9.00 6.36
N VAL A 55 0.93 9.91 6.66
CA VAL A 55 0.92 10.82 7.80
C VAL A 55 0.54 12.22 7.30
N PHE A 56 -0.74 12.57 7.45
CA PHE A 56 -1.26 13.87 7.05
C PHE A 56 -0.84 14.96 8.06
N LYS A 57 0.09 15.82 7.65
CA LYS A 57 0.48 17.04 8.35
C LYS A 57 -0.29 18.23 7.79
N ASP A 58 -0.01 19.45 8.27
CA ASP A 58 -0.73 20.67 7.90
C ASP A 58 -0.97 20.78 6.38
N ASN A 59 0.11 20.97 5.61
CA ASN A 59 0.06 21.13 4.15
C ASN A 59 0.78 20.00 3.38
N MET A 60 1.41 19.07 4.09
CA MET A 60 2.22 18.00 3.52
C MET A 60 1.66 16.64 3.91
N VAL A 61 1.90 15.64 3.06
CA VAL A 61 1.71 14.23 3.41
C VAL A 61 3.10 13.64 3.57
N GLY A 62 3.38 13.10 4.76
CA GLY A 62 4.48 12.18 4.96
C GLY A 62 4.04 10.76 4.65
N ILE A 63 4.96 9.90 4.26
CA ILE A 63 4.76 8.46 4.14
C ILE A 63 5.74 7.82 5.12
N SER A 64 5.19 7.21 6.16
CA SER A 64 5.94 6.35 7.08
C SER A 64 5.93 4.94 6.53
N ILE A 65 7.09 4.28 6.49
CA ILE A 65 7.20 2.85 6.20
C ILE A 65 7.56 2.15 7.50
N THR A 66 6.73 1.20 7.92
CA THR A 66 6.95 0.38 9.11
C THR A 66 7.28 -1.05 8.73
N ASP A 67 8.02 -1.75 9.58
CA ASP A 67 8.17 -3.22 9.50
C ASP A 67 6.96 -3.94 10.14
N ALA A 68 6.99 -5.28 10.11
CA ALA A 68 5.94 -6.13 10.66
C ALA A 68 5.71 -5.96 12.18
N ASP A 69 6.67 -5.41 12.92
CA ASP A 69 6.55 -5.10 14.35
C ASP A 69 5.96 -3.70 14.58
N GLY A 70 5.64 -2.97 13.50
CA GLY A 70 5.13 -1.59 13.54
C GLY A 70 6.22 -0.56 13.79
N LYS A 71 7.50 -0.92 13.72
CA LYS A 71 8.61 0.02 13.88
C LYS A 71 8.81 0.77 12.57
N GLU A 72 8.84 2.10 12.64
CA GLU A 72 9.22 2.93 11.49
C GLU A 72 10.66 2.63 11.07
N VAL A 73 10.82 2.24 9.81
CA VAL A 73 12.11 1.93 9.17
C VAL A 73 12.49 2.98 8.13
N PHE A 74 11.53 3.75 7.62
CA PHE A 74 11.78 4.82 6.69
C PHE A 74 10.66 5.87 6.73
N TYR A 75 10.99 7.11 6.38
CA TYR A 75 10.04 8.21 6.35
C TYR A 75 10.43 9.22 5.26
N PHE A 76 9.44 9.70 4.51
CA PHE A 76 9.65 10.75 3.51
C PHE A 76 8.41 11.63 3.34
N GLU A 77 8.59 12.89 2.89
CA GLU A 77 7.50 13.86 2.67
C GLU A 77 7.43 14.24 1.19
N PRO A 78 6.79 13.44 0.34
CA PRO A 78 6.93 13.61 -1.09
C PRO A 78 6.09 14.77 -1.62
N VAL A 79 4.93 15.07 -1.01
CA VAL A 79 3.89 15.86 -1.69
C VAL A 79 3.05 16.73 -0.75
N ARG A 80 2.40 17.74 -1.34
CA ARG A 80 1.36 18.52 -0.68
C ARG A 80 0.08 17.71 -0.51
N LYS A 81 -0.63 17.97 0.59
CA LYS A 81 -1.85 17.24 0.99
C LYS A 81 -2.98 17.30 -0.03
N LEU A 82 -3.19 18.45 -0.66
CA LEU A 82 -4.28 18.62 -1.64
C LEU A 82 -4.01 17.88 -2.95
N ASP A 83 -2.75 17.62 -3.23
CA ASP A 83 -2.30 17.04 -4.49
C ASP A 83 -1.91 15.57 -4.34
N PHE A 84 -2.10 14.95 -3.17
CA PHE A 84 -1.76 13.54 -2.93
C PHE A 84 -2.85 12.60 -3.47
N TYR A 85 -2.47 11.70 -4.39
CA TYR A 85 -3.38 10.71 -4.98
C TYR A 85 -3.12 9.28 -4.51
N GLY A 86 -2.10 9.06 -3.69
CA GLY A 86 -1.87 7.78 -3.02
C GLY A 86 -0.49 7.21 -3.26
N VAL A 87 -0.30 6.01 -2.69
CA VAL A 87 0.90 5.19 -2.86
C VAL A 87 0.55 3.85 -3.48
N CYS A 88 1.52 3.22 -4.15
CA CYS A 88 1.40 1.87 -4.71
C CYS A 88 2.73 1.14 -4.55
N TRP A 89 2.72 0.00 -3.88
CA TRP A 89 3.86 -0.91 -3.89
C TRP A 89 3.97 -1.61 -5.24
N GLU A 90 5.19 -1.93 -5.66
CA GLU A 90 5.39 -2.91 -6.72
C GLU A 90 5.08 -4.32 -6.22
N LYS A 91 4.65 -5.20 -7.14
CA LYS A 91 4.14 -6.54 -6.81
C LYS A 91 5.23 -7.58 -6.52
N ASP A 92 6.48 -7.28 -6.80
CA ASP A 92 7.60 -8.24 -6.77
C ASP A 92 8.88 -7.68 -6.12
N ASN A 93 8.84 -6.44 -5.64
CA ASN A 93 9.95 -5.79 -4.95
C ASN A 93 9.42 -4.73 -3.98
N TYR A 94 10.34 -4.04 -3.31
CA TYR A 94 9.99 -3.02 -2.31
C TYR A 94 10.03 -1.59 -2.86
N ASN A 95 10.00 -1.39 -4.17
CA ASN A 95 9.79 -0.06 -4.71
C ASN A 95 8.38 0.41 -4.35
N ILE A 96 8.29 1.67 -3.95
CA ILE A 96 7.01 2.32 -3.67
C ILE A 96 6.85 3.55 -4.55
N TRP A 97 5.72 3.61 -5.23
CA TRP A 97 5.35 4.70 -6.11
C TRP A 97 4.44 5.66 -5.35
N VAL A 98 4.64 6.96 -5.57
CA VAL A 98 3.75 8.02 -5.08
C VAL A 98 3.18 8.75 -6.26
N GLN A 99 1.86 8.94 -6.27
CA GLN A 99 1.20 9.79 -7.25
C GLN A 99 0.72 11.09 -6.63
N SER A 100 0.99 12.18 -7.33
CA SER A 100 0.49 13.50 -6.99
C SER A 100 0.24 14.37 -8.22
N GLY A 101 -0.67 15.33 -8.06
CA GLY A 101 -0.91 16.38 -9.06
C GLY A 101 0.29 17.31 -9.27
N ASP A 102 1.18 17.46 -8.29
CA ASP A 102 2.31 18.41 -8.36
C ASP A 102 3.53 17.86 -9.07
N ILE A 103 3.93 16.67 -8.66
CA ILE A 103 5.19 16.04 -9.07
C ILE A 103 4.96 14.87 -10.02
N GLY A 104 3.70 14.61 -10.39
CA GLY A 104 3.31 13.44 -11.17
C GLY A 104 3.47 12.15 -10.37
N THR A 105 4.02 11.13 -11.01
CA THR A 105 4.28 9.82 -10.40
C THR A 105 5.78 9.63 -10.22
N VAL A 106 6.23 9.46 -8.97
CA VAL A 106 7.64 9.27 -8.62
C VAL A 106 7.86 7.95 -7.89
N CYS A 107 9.06 7.38 -8.03
CA CYS A 107 9.45 6.14 -7.37
C CYS A 107 10.42 6.38 -6.23
N TYR A 108 10.20 5.73 -5.10
CA TYR A 108 11.22 5.49 -4.10
C TYR A 108 11.70 4.05 -4.26
N ALA A 109 12.86 3.89 -4.90
CA ALA A 109 13.44 2.59 -5.20
C ALA A 109 14.14 2.02 -3.96
N TYR A 110 13.93 0.74 -3.67
CA TYR A 110 14.58 0.07 -2.56
C TYR A 110 15.92 -0.52 -2.99
N ARG A 111 17.00 -0.05 -2.39
CA ARG A 111 18.38 -0.46 -2.67
C ARG A 111 19.14 -0.60 -1.37
N ASP A 112 19.84 -1.73 -1.19
CA ASP A 112 20.75 -1.97 -0.07
C ASP A 112 20.16 -1.72 1.33
N GLY A 113 18.85 -1.91 1.51
CA GLY A 113 18.18 -1.75 2.79
C GLY A 113 17.42 -0.43 2.97
N GLU A 114 17.56 0.52 2.05
CA GLU A 114 16.96 1.85 2.14
C GLU A 114 16.16 2.23 0.88
N TRP A 115 15.19 3.12 1.05
CA TRP A 115 14.44 3.71 -0.05
C TRP A 115 15.09 5.03 -0.48
N THR A 116 15.34 5.20 -1.77
CA THR A 116 15.86 6.45 -2.33
C THR A 116 14.99 6.90 -3.48
N LEU A 117 14.73 8.21 -3.58
CA LEU A 117 14.04 8.79 -4.72
C LEU A 117 14.80 8.45 -6.01
N ASP A 118 14.15 7.73 -6.92
CA ASP A 118 14.65 7.41 -8.25
C ASP A 118 13.84 8.18 -9.29
N LYS A 119 14.47 9.19 -9.89
CA LYS A 119 13.87 10.05 -10.91
C LYS A 119 13.85 9.40 -12.30
N ASP A 120 14.69 8.38 -12.50
CA ASP A 120 14.84 7.67 -13.76
C ASP A 120 14.06 6.35 -13.76
N ALA A 121 13.41 6.02 -12.63
CA ALA A 121 12.57 4.84 -12.52
C ALA A 121 11.44 4.86 -13.55
N VAL A 122 11.26 3.74 -14.23
CA VAL A 122 10.19 3.54 -15.19
C VAL A 122 9.04 2.83 -14.50
N ARG A 123 7.86 3.47 -14.47
CA ARG A 123 6.67 2.89 -13.85
C ARG A 123 6.29 1.59 -14.57
N PRO A 124 6.13 0.47 -13.85
CA PRO A 124 5.62 -0.74 -14.46
C PRO A 124 4.23 -0.51 -15.07
N GLY A 125 3.99 -1.05 -16.26
CA GLY A 125 2.73 -0.83 -16.99
C GLY A 125 1.47 -1.39 -16.31
N TYR A 126 1.63 -2.21 -15.26
CA TYR A 126 0.50 -2.69 -14.44
C TYR A 126 0.09 -1.70 -13.35
N ILE A 127 0.92 -0.70 -13.02
CA ILE A 127 0.56 0.39 -12.09
C ILE A 127 -0.20 1.44 -12.87
N ILE A 128 -1.52 1.44 -12.67
CA ILE A 128 -2.46 2.36 -13.29
C ILE A 128 -2.46 3.66 -12.49
N SER A 129 -2.15 4.74 -13.19
CA SER A 129 -2.19 6.10 -12.68
C SER A 129 -3.55 6.74 -12.96
N LYS A 130 -3.93 7.72 -12.13
CA LYS A 130 -5.13 8.55 -12.37
C LYS A 130 -5.21 9.18 -13.77
N TYR A 131 -4.05 9.40 -14.41
CA TYR A 131 -3.94 10.06 -15.70
C TYR A 131 -3.71 9.11 -16.89
N ASP A 132 -3.78 7.80 -16.66
CA ASP A 132 -3.67 6.80 -17.73
C ASP A 132 -4.97 6.66 -18.55
#